data_AF-A0A0W7TI59-F1
#
_entry.id   AF-A0A0W7TI59-F1
#
_cell.length_a   1.000
_cell.length_b   1.000
_cell.length_c   1.000
_cell.angle_alpha   90.00
_cell.angle_beta   90.00
_cell.angle_gamma   90.00
#
_symmetry.space_group_name_H-M   'P 1'
#
loop_
_entity.id
_entity.type
_entity.pdbx_description
1 polymer ?
#
loop_
_entity_poly.entity_id
_entity_poly.type
_entity_poly.pdbx_seq_one_letter_code
_entity_poly.pdbx_strand_id
1 'polypeptide(L)'
;MAEDDVGRPAEAAANREISLFMRARSGCIILLAISVVCAFISAVIGEYKALYLSIPSAAIAAVSLRRVGGFYMPLAIDAILAAVLIMQMGARWTFKYNEGAWWLDSVSDFVMGMFLCLIGIILVYILVRRMPGLDRENGIISVIAFSFGFSMSMIIILCSFTTTSLVEGNFSESREFASAGEMTSAIFGAGVMSVLFYLNRNSLLFQNTVEAFLRGNADTIGIDELEKDSILRRISGGESSVTEFKSTIRTNLHTGEKDPRMEKAVLKTIVAFLNSRGGTLLIGVSDDGTVIGVDESSFESRDKMMLHLNNLIKSQIGSQYLPYISYRAVDFDSGTVIRVDCRPSDSPCFLIEGKTETFYVRSGPSSIDLHGNDLLSYANHNFDKQLRKMYKPRV
;
A
#
# COMPACT_ATOMS: atom_id res chain seq x y z
N MET A 1 42.60 21.51 -2.25
CA MET A 1 41.78 21.45 -1.03
C MET A 1 40.33 21.36 -1.49
N ALA A 2 39.91 20.18 -1.92
CA ALA A 2 38.59 19.93 -2.52
C ALA A 2 38.25 18.44 -2.34
N GLU A 3 38.16 18.02 -1.09
CA GLU A 3 37.56 16.76 -0.65
C GLU A 3 36.64 17.17 0.49
N ASP A 4 35.33 17.37 0.23
CA ASP A 4 34.31 17.39 1.30
C ASP A 4 32.83 17.48 0.87
N ASP A 5 32.43 17.00 -0.33
CA ASP A 5 31.01 17.13 -0.75
C ASP A 5 30.31 15.83 -1.15
N VAL A 6 30.95 14.66 -0.97
CA VAL A 6 30.35 13.35 -1.32
C VAL A 6 29.58 12.72 -0.15
N GLY A 7 29.80 13.16 1.10
CA GLY A 7 29.15 12.59 2.31
C GLY A 7 27.81 13.21 2.72
N ARG A 8 27.51 14.45 2.28
CA ARG A 8 26.33 15.22 2.75
C ARG A 8 24.96 14.62 2.40
N PRO A 9 24.71 13.97 1.24
CA PRO A 9 23.39 13.41 0.95
C PRO A 9 23.10 12.12 1.74
N ALA A 10 24.11 11.29 2.01
CA ALA A 10 23.97 10.06 2.81
C ALA A 10 23.78 10.39 4.30
N GLU A 11 24.52 11.37 4.81
CA GLU A 11 24.41 11.85 6.20
C GLU A 11 23.08 12.60 6.45
N ALA A 12 22.57 13.33 5.44
CA ALA A 12 21.24 13.95 5.49
C ALA A 12 20.11 12.91 5.45
N ALA A 13 20.25 11.82 4.67
CA ALA A 13 19.30 10.72 4.66
C ALA A 13 19.27 9.95 5.99
N ALA A 14 20.44 9.62 6.53
CA ALA A 14 20.58 8.97 7.84
C ALA A 14 20.02 9.85 8.98
N ASN A 15 20.32 11.15 8.98
CA ASN A 15 19.75 12.08 9.96
C ASN A 15 18.23 12.21 9.82
N ARG A 16 17.68 12.11 8.60
CA ARG A 16 16.23 12.14 8.37
C ARG A 16 15.56 10.88 8.92
N GLU A 17 16.15 9.70 8.71
CA GLU A 17 15.65 8.43 9.29
C GLU A 17 15.72 8.44 10.82
N ILE A 18 16.83 8.89 11.41
CA ILE A 18 17.00 9.04 12.86
C ILE A 18 15.95 10.02 13.42
N SER A 19 15.71 11.14 12.73
CA SER A 19 14.70 12.13 13.16
C SER A 19 13.27 11.59 13.08
N LEU A 20 12.95 10.78 12.06
CA LEU A 20 11.65 10.13 11.89
C LEU A 20 11.43 9.05 12.94
N PHE A 21 12.47 8.27 13.25
CA PHE A 21 12.45 7.26 14.30
C PHE A 21 12.23 7.89 15.68
N MET A 22 12.94 8.97 15.99
CA MET A 22 12.73 9.73 17.23
C MET A 22 11.32 10.32 17.34
N ARG A 23 10.78 10.87 16.24
CA ARG A 23 9.40 11.41 16.20
C ARG A 23 8.33 10.33 16.38
N ALA A 24 8.53 9.15 15.79
CA ALA A 24 7.60 8.03 15.97
C ALA A 24 7.63 7.53 17.43
N ARG A 25 8.82 7.43 18.01
CA ARG A 25 8.99 7.03 19.41
C ARG A 25 8.38 8.05 20.38
N SER A 26 8.49 9.35 20.11
CA SER A 26 7.80 10.37 20.90
C SER A 26 6.29 10.30 20.75
N GLY A 27 5.77 9.99 19.55
CA GLY A 27 4.35 9.72 19.31
C GLY A 27 3.80 8.59 20.17
N CYS A 28 4.48 7.44 20.19
CA CYS A 28 4.09 6.30 21.02
C CYS A 28 4.13 6.60 22.53
N ILE A 29 5.09 7.40 23.01
CA ILE A 29 5.14 7.82 24.42
C ILE A 29 3.91 8.68 24.77
N ILE A 30 3.58 9.65 23.89
CA ILE A 30 2.42 10.51 24.07
C ILE A 30 1.14 9.67 24.08
N LEU A 31 0.99 8.76 23.11
CA LEU A 31 -0.16 7.87 23.04
C LEU A 31 -0.28 6.99 24.29
N LEU A 32 0.83 6.44 24.79
CA LEU A 32 0.83 5.63 26.01
C LEU A 32 0.36 6.45 27.21
N ALA A 33 0.89 7.66 27.39
CA ALA A 33 0.50 8.54 28.49
C ALA A 33 -0.99 8.91 28.42
N ILE A 34 -1.48 9.31 27.24
CA ILE A 34 -2.89 9.63 27.02
C ILE A 34 -3.74 8.39 27.31
N SER A 35 -3.39 7.23 26.76
CA SER A 35 -4.18 5.99 26.94
C SER A 35 -4.29 5.59 28.41
N VAL A 36 -3.22 5.69 29.20
CA VAL A 36 -3.26 5.37 30.64
C VAL A 36 -4.14 6.36 31.40
N VAL A 37 -4.01 7.66 31.12
CA VAL A 37 -4.84 8.71 31.74
C VAL A 37 -6.31 8.51 31.37
N CYS A 38 -6.58 8.26 30.09
CA CYS A 38 -7.93 7.98 29.59
C CYS A 38 -8.52 6.75 30.28
N ALA A 39 -7.80 5.64 30.36
CA ALA A 39 -8.28 4.42 31.02
C ALA A 39 -8.64 4.67 32.49
N PHE A 40 -7.79 5.40 33.22
CA PHE A 40 -8.05 5.73 34.63
C PHE A 40 -9.29 6.60 34.80
N ILE A 41 -9.37 7.71 34.05
CA ILE A 41 -10.49 8.65 34.15
C ILE A 41 -11.79 7.99 33.67
N SER A 42 -11.75 7.21 32.59
CA SER A 42 -12.90 6.46 32.08
C SER A 42 -13.45 5.48 33.11
N ALA A 43 -12.60 4.78 33.86
CA ALA A 43 -13.02 3.88 34.93
C ALA A 43 -13.71 4.64 36.09
N VAL A 44 -13.30 5.88 36.37
CA VAL A 44 -13.89 6.73 37.41
C VAL A 44 -15.20 7.37 36.96
N ILE A 45 -15.28 7.83 35.70
CA ILE A 45 -16.46 8.50 35.14
C ILE A 45 -17.54 7.50 34.72
N GLY A 46 -17.18 6.22 34.51
CA GLY A 46 -18.07 5.21 33.95
C GLY A 46 -18.22 5.34 32.43
N GLU A 47 -17.19 5.83 31.73
CA GLU A 47 -17.18 5.94 30.26
C GLU A 47 -16.47 4.74 29.64
N TYR A 48 -17.22 3.66 29.43
CA TYR A 48 -16.65 2.37 29.06
C TYR A 48 -16.22 2.28 27.58
N LYS A 49 -16.73 3.11 26.66
CA LYS A 49 -16.26 3.12 25.25
C LYS A 49 -14.78 3.51 25.19
N ALA A 50 -14.43 4.63 25.84
CA ALA A 50 -13.05 5.10 25.94
C ALA A 50 -12.17 4.14 26.75
N LEU A 51 -12.72 3.42 27.74
CA LEU A 51 -11.98 2.39 28.47
C LEU A 51 -11.58 1.22 27.55
N TYR A 52 -12.54 0.69 26.78
CA TYR A 52 -12.28 -0.42 25.86
C TYR A 52 -11.32 -0.07 24.73
N LEU A 53 -11.28 1.20 24.32
CA LEU A 53 -10.32 1.66 23.33
C LEU A 53 -8.93 1.96 23.94
N SER A 54 -8.87 2.53 25.15
CA SER A 54 -7.61 2.96 25.78
C SER A 54 -6.72 1.80 26.24
N ILE A 55 -7.29 0.71 26.74
CA ILE A 55 -6.52 -0.48 27.18
C ILE A 55 -5.68 -1.09 26.05
N PRO A 56 -6.27 -1.49 24.90
CA PRO A 56 -5.48 -2.02 23.79
C PRO A 56 -4.55 -0.96 23.20
N SER A 57 -4.93 0.32 23.21
CA SER A 57 -4.06 1.42 22.76
C SER A 57 -2.79 1.54 23.60
N ALA A 58 -2.92 1.48 24.93
CA ALA A 58 -1.78 1.47 25.85
C ALA A 58 -0.90 0.23 25.64
N ALA A 59 -1.51 -0.94 25.42
CA ALA A 59 -0.78 -2.17 25.14
C ALA A 59 0.02 -2.08 23.83
N ILE A 60 -0.59 -1.60 22.75
CA ILE A 60 0.07 -1.40 21.45
C ILE A 60 1.22 -0.39 21.61
N ALA A 61 0.98 0.76 22.22
CA ALA A 61 2.02 1.77 22.44
C ALA A 61 3.19 1.23 23.28
N ALA A 62 2.91 0.45 24.33
CA ALA A 62 3.94 -0.16 25.16
C ALA A 62 4.76 -1.23 24.40
N VAL A 63 4.12 -2.03 23.55
CA VAL A 63 4.79 -3.03 22.70
C VAL A 63 5.68 -2.34 21.67
N SER A 64 5.17 -1.31 20.99
CA SER A 64 5.93 -0.51 20.00
C SER A 64 7.15 0.17 20.62
N LEU A 65 7.12 0.53 21.91
CA LEU A 65 8.26 1.14 22.61
C LEU A 65 9.34 0.14 23.06
N ARG A 66 8.99 -1.14 23.24
CA ARG A 66 9.91 -2.16 23.79
C ARG A 66 10.86 -2.75 22.75
N ARG A 67 10.50 -2.80 21.48
CA ARG A 67 11.32 -3.44 20.44
C ARG A 67 12.23 -2.43 19.74
N VAL A 68 13.53 -2.51 20.02
CA VAL A 68 14.54 -1.96 19.10
C VAL A 68 14.46 -2.82 17.83
N GLY A 69 13.90 -2.26 16.75
CA GLY A 69 13.70 -2.97 15.47
C GLY A 69 12.39 -3.75 15.32
N GLY A 70 11.32 -3.42 16.05
CA GLY A 70 10.02 -4.08 15.85
C GLY A 70 8.81 -3.15 15.96
N PHE A 71 7.78 -3.46 15.17
CA PHE A 71 6.47 -2.83 15.05
C PHE A 71 6.45 -1.29 15.10
N TYR A 72 6.48 -0.67 13.92
CA TYR A 72 6.42 0.78 13.73
C TYR A 72 4.98 1.31 13.69
N MET A 73 4.61 2.24 14.57
CA MET A 73 3.34 2.96 14.44
C MET A 73 3.58 4.35 13.82
N PRO A 74 2.92 4.70 12.70
CA PRO A 74 3.01 6.05 12.15
C PRO A 74 2.42 7.08 13.10
N LEU A 75 3.08 8.24 13.21
CA LEU A 75 2.65 9.36 14.05
C LEU A 75 1.21 9.81 13.75
N ALA A 76 0.75 9.71 12.50
CA ALA A 76 -0.61 10.04 12.13
C ALA A 76 -1.64 9.11 12.79
N ILE A 77 -1.34 7.81 12.90
CA ILE A 77 -2.23 6.86 13.56
C ILE A 77 -2.25 7.11 15.07
N ASP A 78 -1.08 7.35 15.68
CA ASP A 78 -0.98 7.72 17.10
C ASP A 78 -1.80 8.98 17.41
N ALA A 79 -1.68 10.01 16.57
CA ALA A 79 -2.39 11.27 16.74
C ALA A 79 -3.91 11.11 16.56
N ILE A 80 -4.36 10.36 15.55
CA ILE A 80 -5.80 10.09 15.34
C ILE A 80 -6.35 9.31 16.53
N LEU A 81 -5.66 8.27 16.98
CA LEU A 81 -6.10 7.45 18.12
C LEU A 81 -6.17 8.27 19.41
N ALA A 82 -5.15 9.09 19.69
CA ALA A 82 -5.16 10.01 20.82
C ALA A 82 -6.34 11.00 20.73
N ALA A 83 -6.61 11.56 19.55
CA ALA A 83 -7.74 12.46 19.33
C ALA A 83 -9.09 11.75 19.56
N VAL A 84 -9.26 10.52 19.09
CA VAL A 84 -10.47 9.71 19.32
C VAL A 84 -10.68 9.48 20.82
N LEU A 85 -9.63 9.10 21.56
CA LEU A 85 -9.71 8.87 23.00
C LEU A 85 -10.11 10.14 23.77
N ILE A 86 -9.49 11.27 23.44
CA ILE A 86 -9.82 12.57 24.05
C ILE A 86 -11.25 12.97 23.71
N MET A 87 -11.67 12.78 22.45
CA MET A 87 -13.00 13.16 21.99
C MET A 87 -14.10 12.33 22.66
N GLN A 88 -13.91 11.02 22.80
CA GLN A 88 -14.84 10.12 23.49
C GLN A 88 -15.03 10.52 24.95
N MET A 89 -13.93 10.81 25.66
CA MET A 89 -14.03 11.30 27.04
C MET A 89 -14.66 12.68 27.15
N GLY A 90 -14.25 13.62 26.28
CA GLY A 90 -14.73 14.98 26.29
C GLY A 90 -16.23 15.07 25.96
N ALA A 91 -16.70 14.24 25.04
CA ALA A 91 -18.12 14.16 24.68
C ALA A 91 -18.96 13.70 25.86
N ARG A 92 -18.59 12.60 26.53
CA ARG A 92 -19.32 12.12 27.71
C ARG A 92 -19.31 13.11 28.85
N TRP A 93 -18.15 13.70 29.12
CA TRP A 93 -18.01 14.70 30.17
C TRP A 93 -18.91 15.91 29.89
N THR A 94 -18.93 16.41 28.66
CA THR A 94 -19.78 17.54 28.27
C THR A 94 -21.27 17.18 28.36
N PHE A 95 -21.66 15.99 27.89
CA PHE A 95 -23.04 15.51 27.95
C PHE A 95 -23.56 15.44 29.38
N LYS A 96 -22.71 15.05 30.35
CA LYS A 96 -23.07 15.00 31.78
C LYS A 96 -23.44 16.37 32.37
N TYR A 97 -22.86 17.47 31.87
CA TYR A 97 -23.13 18.83 32.38
C TYR A 97 -24.08 19.63 31.50
N ASN A 98 -24.23 19.27 30.23
CA ASN A 98 -25.09 19.95 29.27
C ASN A 98 -25.75 18.92 28.34
N GLU A 99 -26.97 18.51 28.67
CA GLU A 99 -27.76 17.57 27.87
C GLU A 99 -28.02 18.07 26.43
N GLY A 100 -27.94 19.38 26.19
CA GLY A 100 -28.02 19.98 24.85
C GLY A 100 -26.83 19.66 23.95
N ALA A 101 -25.76 19.06 24.49
CA ALA A 101 -24.55 18.71 23.76
C ALA A 101 -24.54 17.27 23.20
N TRP A 102 -25.71 16.63 23.06
CA TRP A 102 -25.87 15.28 22.51
C TRP A 102 -25.14 15.04 21.17
N TRP A 103 -25.02 16.09 20.34
CA TRP A 103 -24.36 16.01 19.05
C TRP A 103 -22.85 15.74 19.18
N LEU A 104 -22.19 16.16 20.27
CA LEU A 104 -20.77 15.88 20.49
C LEU A 104 -20.51 14.38 20.67
N ASP A 105 -21.40 13.68 21.38
CA ASP A 105 -21.33 12.23 21.57
C ASP A 105 -21.50 11.51 20.22
N SER A 106 -22.51 11.92 19.44
CA SER A 106 -22.73 11.42 18.08
C SER A 106 -21.53 11.63 17.15
N VAL A 107 -20.91 12.83 17.18
CA VAL A 107 -19.70 13.09 16.37
C VAL A 107 -18.54 12.24 16.87
N SER A 108 -18.39 12.03 18.18
CA SER A 108 -17.31 11.19 18.71
C SER A 108 -17.42 9.73 18.25
N ASP A 109 -18.64 9.20 18.17
CA ASP A 109 -18.90 7.84 17.67
C ASP A 109 -18.73 7.73 16.16
N PHE A 110 -19.09 8.79 15.43
CA PHE A 110 -18.77 8.90 14.01
C PHE A 110 -17.26 8.82 13.76
N VAL A 111 -16.46 9.61 14.49
CA VAL A 111 -14.99 9.59 14.36
C VAL A 111 -14.39 8.25 14.82
N MET A 112 -14.94 7.62 15.86
CA MET A 112 -14.55 6.26 16.27
C MET A 112 -14.81 5.25 15.14
N GLY A 113 -15.99 5.28 14.51
CA GLY A 113 -16.33 4.44 13.37
C GLY A 113 -15.39 4.63 12.18
N MET A 114 -15.00 5.89 11.90
CA MET A 114 -13.97 6.20 10.90
C MET A 114 -12.63 5.54 11.23
N PHE A 115 -12.17 5.67 12.48
CA PHE A 115 -10.89 5.13 12.91
C PHE A 115 -10.86 3.59 12.90
N LEU A 116 -11.91 2.91 13.38
CA LEU A 116 -11.99 1.46 13.36
C LEU A 116 -12.05 0.91 11.93
N CYS A 117 -12.70 1.63 11.01
CA CYS A 117 -12.65 1.32 9.58
C CYS A 117 -11.24 1.50 9.00
N LEU A 118 -10.50 2.55 9.39
CA LEU A 118 -9.09 2.72 9.00
C LEU A 118 -8.21 1.56 9.45
N ILE A 119 -8.39 1.06 10.68
CA ILE A 119 -7.72 -0.16 11.16
C ILE A 119 -8.12 -1.37 10.29
N GLY A 120 -9.40 -1.49 9.94
CA GLY A 120 -9.89 -2.52 9.02
C GLY A 120 -9.22 -2.46 7.65
N ILE A 121 -9.03 -1.27 7.09
CA ILE A 121 -8.29 -1.08 5.83
C ILE A 121 -6.87 -1.61 5.96
N ILE A 122 -6.16 -1.28 7.04
CA ILE A 122 -4.79 -1.75 7.28
C ILE A 122 -4.76 -3.28 7.36
N LEU A 123 -5.65 -3.89 8.15
CA LEU A 123 -5.72 -5.34 8.32
C LEU A 123 -6.02 -6.07 7.00
N VAL A 124 -7.04 -5.62 6.27
CA VAL A 124 -7.42 -6.21 4.99
C VAL A 124 -6.29 -6.05 3.97
N TYR A 125 -5.61 -4.90 3.96
CA TYR A 125 -4.48 -4.67 3.08
C TYR A 125 -3.31 -5.63 3.38
N ILE A 126 -3.03 -5.91 4.65
CA ILE A 126 -2.06 -6.93 5.07
C ILE A 126 -2.48 -8.32 4.56
N LEU A 127 -3.74 -8.68 4.72
CA LEU A 127 -4.28 -9.98 4.29
C LEU A 127 -4.22 -10.15 2.77
N VAL A 128 -4.67 -9.15 2.01
CA VAL A 128 -4.65 -9.17 0.54
C VAL A 128 -3.21 -9.22 0.02
N ARG A 129 -2.27 -8.52 0.67
CA ARG A 129 -0.85 -8.57 0.27
C ARG A 129 -0.23 -9.96 0.48
N ARG A 130 -0.78 -10.80 1.36
CA ARG A 130 -0.38 -12.20 1.54
C ARG A 130 -1.00 -13.17 0.52
N MET A 131 -2.02 -12.77 -0.23
CA MET A 131 -2.72 -13.62 -1.20
C MET A 131 -2.37 -13.21 -2.65
N PRO A 132 -1.42 -13.87 -3.33
CA PRO A 132 -1.13 -13.61 -4.73
C PRO A 132 -2.31 -14.09 -5.60
N GLY A 133 -2.93 -13.17 -6.36
CA GLY A 133 -3.98 -13.49 -7.33
C GLY A 133 -5.35 -12.85 -7.06
N LEU A 134 -5.56 -12.23 -5.89
CA LEU A 134 -6.71 -11.35 -5.69
C LEU A 134 -6.37 -9.99 -6.32
N ASP A 135 -7.06 -9.64 -7.41
CA ASP A 135 -6.88 -8.33 -8.03
C ASP A 135 -7.09 -7.24 -6.98
N ARG A 136 -6.16 -6.28 -6.95
CA ARG A 136 -6.05 -5.21 -5.93
C ARG A 136 -7.13 -4.15 -6.12
N GLU A 137 -8.34 -4.56 -6.43
CA GLU A 137 -9.45 -3.65 -6.62
C GLU A 137 -9.78 -2.98 -5.30
N ASN A 138 -9.67 -1.64 -5.29
CA ASN A 138 -9.99 -0.83 -4.12
C ASN A 138 -11.41 -1.10 -3.60
N GLY A 139 -12.33 -1.54 -4.47
CA GLY A 139 -13.69 -1.92 -4.12
C GLY A 139 -13.77 -3.07 -3.13
N ILE A 140 -13.07 -4.19 -3.40
CA ILE A 140 -13.10 -5.37 -2.53
C ILE A 140 -12.53 -5.03 -1.16
N ILE A 141 -11.38 -4.35 -1.12
CA ILE A 141 -10.73 -3.94 0.13
C ILE A 141 -11.66 -3.02 0.93
N SER A 142 -12.29 -2.05 0.26
CA SER A 142 -13.18 -1.10 0.90
C SER A 142 -14.41 -1.77 1.55
N VAL A 143 -15.06 -2.71 0.85
CA VAL A 143 -16.24 -3.42 1.37
C VAL A 143 -15.89 -4.31 2.57
N ILE A 144 -14.78 -5.05 2.50
CA ILE A 144 -14.35 -5.90 3.62
C ILE A 144 -13.93 -5.03 4.82
N ALA A 145 -13.20 -3.94 4.57
CA ALA A 145 -12.79 -3.02 5.63
C ALA A 145 -13.98 -2.33 6.31
N PHE A 146 -15.01 -1.97 5.55
CA PHE A 146 -16.27 -1.45 6.08
C PHE A 146 -16.93 -2.47 7.02
N SER A 147 -17.06 -3.73 6.60
CA SER A 147 -17.64 -4.79 7.42
C SER A 147 -16.86 -5.00 8.72
N PHE A 148 -15.53 -4.99 8.65
CA PHE A 148 -14.68 -5.09 9.82
C PHE A 148 -14.85 -3.90 10.77
N GLY A 149 -14.77 -2.67 10.26
CA GLY A 149 -14.89 -1.44 11.05
C GLY A 149 -16.26 -1.31 11.72
N PHE A 150 -17.32 -1.65 10.98
CA PHE A 150 -18.69 -1.73 11.50
C PHE A 150 -18.80 -2.76 12.63
N SER A 151 -18.33 -3.98 12.41
CA SER A 151 -18.41 -5.06 13.41
C SER A 151 -17.66 -4.69 14.70
N MET A 152 -16.44 -4.16 14.60
CA MET A 152 -15.67 -3.71 15.76
C MET A 152 -16.36 -2.58 16.53
N SER A 153 -16.97 -1.64 15.81
CA SER A 153 -17.71 -0.53 16.43
C SER A 153 -18.92 -1.04 17.21
N MET A 154 -19.70 -1.98 16.63
CA MET A 154 -20.85 -2.58 17.30
C MET A 154 -20.45 -3.34 18.57
N ILE A 155 -19.34 -4.08 18.51
CA ILE A 155 -18.83 -4.83 19.68
C ILE A 155 -18.50 -3.86 20.82
N ILE A 156 -17.78 -2.78 20.54
CA ILE A 156 -17.39 -1.79 21.56
C ILE A 156 -18.63 -1.12 22.18
N ILE A 157 -19.59 -0.68 21.35
CA ILE A 157 -20.82 -0.03 21.83
C ILE A 157 -21.64 -1.02 22.66
N LEU A 158 -21.80 -2.27 22.22
CA LEU A 158 -22.56 -3.30 22.94
C LEU A 158 -21.89 -3.66 24.29
N CYS A 159 -20.57 -3.82 24.31
CA CYS A 159 -19.82 -4.06 25.55
C CYS A 159 -19.94 -2.87 26.51
N SER A 160 -19.92 -1.64 26.00
CA SER A 160 -20.11 -0.44 26.81
C SER A 160 -21.52 -0.37 27.41
N PHE A 161 -22.55 -0.60 26.59
CA PHE A 161 -23.94 -0.63 27.03
C PHE A 161 -24.18 -1.67 28.11
N THR A 162 -23.75 -2.91 27.89
CA THR A 162 -23.91 -4.01 28.85
C THR A 162 -23.20 -3.73 30.17
N THR A 163 -21.98 -3.21 30.14
CA THR A 163 -21.23 -2.86 31.36
C THR A 163 -21.89 -1.73 32.13
N THR A 164 -22.36 -0.70 31.43
CA THR A 164 -23.10 0.41 32.04
C THR A 164 -24.37 -0.09 32.73
N SER A 165 -25.17 -0.91 32.04
CA SER A 165 -26.40 -1.49 32.59
C SER A 165 -26.15 -2.40 33.79
N LEU A 166 -25.06 -3.17 33.79
CA LEU A 166 -24.68 -4.01 34.93
C LEU A 166 -24.29 -3.20 36.16
N VAL A 167 -23.53 -2.11 35.97
CA VAL A 167 -23.04 -1.28 37.07
C VAL A 167 -24.16 -0.45 37.71
N GLU A 168 -25.09 0.07 36.90
CA GLU A 168 -26.18 0.92 37.39
C GLU A 168 -27.46 0.14 37.72
N GLY A 169 -27.50 -1.17 37.44
CA GLY A 169 -28.60 -2.06 37.81
C GLY A 169 -29.93 -1.80 37.10
N ASN A 170 -29.95 -1.00 36.03
CA ASN A 170 -31.16 -0.57 35.33
C ASN A 170 -31.02 -0.73 33.81
N PHE A 171 -32.01 -1.39 33.20
CA PHE A 171 -32.26 -1.36 31.76
C PHE A 171 -33.41 -0.38 31.51
N SER A 172 -33.11 0.83 31.02
CA SER A 172 -34.13 1.83 30.69
C SER A 172 -34.29 1.98 29.18
N GLU A 173 -35.54 2.12 28.71
CA GLU A 173 -35.84 2.33 27.28
C GLU A 173 -35.08 3.53 26.69
N SER A 174 -34.91 4.61 27.47
CA SER A 174 -34.14 5.79 27.05
C SER A 174 -32.68 5.48 26.66
N ARG A 175 -32.06 4.45 27.26
CA ARG A 175 -30.69 4.03 26.95
C ARG A 175 -30.61 3.19 25.69
N GLU A 176 -31.65 2.43 25.39
CA GLU A 176 -31.74 1.67 24.15
C GLU A 176 -31.76 2.64 22.95
N PHE A 177 -32.58 3.70 23.01
CA PHE A 177 -32.61 4.74 21.98
C PHE A 177 -31.28 5.49 21.82
N ALA A 178 -30.60 5.81 22.93
CA ALA A 178 -29.28 6.43 22.88
C ALA A 178 -28.28 5.52 22.15
N SER A 179 -28.22 4.24 22.52
CA SER A 179 -27.32 3.26 21.88
C SER A 179 -27.58 3.08 20.38
N ALA A 180 -28.84 3.18 19.93
CA ALA A 180 -29.17 3.15 18.51
C ALA A 180 -28.59 4.37 17.74
N GLY A 181 -28.56 5.54 18.37
CA GLY A 181 -27.93 6.75 17.82
C GLY A 181 -26.41 6.63 17.69
N GLU A 182 -25.75 6.05 18.70
CA GLU A 182 -24.32 5.76 18.70
C GLU A 182 -23.96 4.78 17.58
N MET A 183 -24.73 3.69 17.45
CA MET A 183 -24.56 2.70 16.39
C MET A 183 -24.70 3.32 15.00
N THR A 184 -25.72 4.16 14.82
CA THR A 184 -25.98 4.84 13.54
C THR A 184 -24.80 5.75 13.17
N SER A 185 -24.32 6.55 14.12
CA SER A 185 -23.17 7.45 13.92
C SER A 185 -21.91 6.68 13.54
N ALA A 186 -21.62 5.58 14.24
CA ALA A 186 -20.47 4.74 13.94
C ALA A 186 -20.55 4.07 12.54
N ILE A 187 -21.73 3.61 12.13
CA ILE A 187 -21.97 3.07 10.77
C ILE A 187 -21.67 4.13 9.71
N PHE A 188 -22.19 5.35 9.88
CA PHE A 188 -21.93 6.46 8.95
C PHE A 188 -20.43 6.80 8.90
N GLY A 189 -19.75 6.82 10.04
CA GLY A 189 -18.30 7.04 10.11
C GLY A 189 -17.50 5.99 9.34
N ALA A 190 -17.80 4.72 9.57
CA ALA A 190 -17.16 3.62 8.85
C ALA A 190 -17.44 3.70 7.34
N GLY A 191 -18.67 4.04 6.95
CA GLY A 191 -19.09 4.18 5.56
C GLY A 191 -18.36 5.31 4.84
N VAL A 192 -18.25 6.48 5.48
CA VAL A 192 -17.49 7.62 4.94
C VAL A 192 -16.03 7.22 4.70
N MET A 193 -15.38 6.56 5.66
CA MET A 193 -13.99 6.13 5.49
C MET A 193 -13.81 5.09 4.38
N SER A 194 -14.74 4.15 4.26
CA SER A 194 -14.76 3.16 3.18
C SER A 194 -14.90 3.82 1.80
N VAL A 195 -15.82 4.79 1.66
CA VAL A 195 -16.02 5.54 0.41
C VAL A 195 -14.80 6.41 0.08
N LEU A 196 -14.23 7.11 1.06
CA LEU A 196 -13.02 7.91 0.87
C LEU A 196 -11.85 7.05 0.37
N PHE A 197 -11.68 5.86 0.93
CA PHE A 197 -10.67 4.90 0.48
C PHE A 197 -10.91 4.42 -0.96
N TYR A 198 -12.17 4.11 -1.29
CA TYR A 198 -12.56 3.67 -2.62
C TYR A 198 -12.28 4.75 -3.69
N LEU A 199 -12.69 5.99 -3.44
CA LEU A 199 -12.59 7.09 -4.39
C LEU A 199 -11.16 7.60 -4.54
N ASN A 200 -10.42 7.75 -3.45
CA ASN A 200 -9.09 8.36 -3.47
C ASN A 200 -8.13 7.74 -2.46
N ARG A 201 -7.75 6.48 -2.74
CA ARG A 201 -6.71 5.76 -2.02
C ARG A 201 -5.38 6.53 -1.93
N ASN A 202 -5.02 7.31 -2.95
CA ASN A 202 -3.73 8.01 -2.98
C ASN A 202 -3.77 9.36 -2.26
N SER A 203 -4.83 9.65 -1.49
CA SER A 203 -4.90 10.86 -0.68
C SER A 203 -3.81 10.87 0.40
N LEU A 204 -3.43 12.08 0.83
CA LEU A 204 -2.43 12.30 1.87
C LEU A 204 -2.75 11.56 3.17
N LEU A 205 -4.04 11.37 3.48
CA LEU A 205 -4.49 10.61 4.65
C LEU A 205 -3.96 9.18 4.61
N PHE A 206 -4.24 8.43 3.54
CA PHE A 206 -3.88 7.01 3.44
C PHE A 206 -2.39 6.80 3.21
N GLN A 207 -1.72 7.73 2.53
CA GLN A 207 -0.26 7.70 2.41
C GLN A 207 0.42 7.82 3.77
N ASN A 208 -0.04 8.76 4.60
CA ASN A 208 0.55 9.00 5.93
C ASN A 208 0.05 8.03 7.02
N THR A 209 -0.96 7.21 6.74
CA THR A 209 -1.50 6.20 7.68
C THR A 209 -1.25 4.79 7.17
N VAL A 210 -2.06 4.30 6.23
CA VAL A 210 -2.02 2.93 5.71
C VAL A 210 -0.67 2.63 5.07
N GLU A 211 -0.21 3.45 4.12
CA GLU A 211 1.07 3.16 3.45
C GLU A 211 2.27 3.33 4.37
N ALA A 212 2.29 4.38 5.19
CA ALA A 212 3.34 4.58 6.20
C ALA A 212 3.42 3.39 7.18
N PHE A 213 2.27 2.88 7.64
CA PHE A 213 2.20 1.71 8.51
C PHE A 213 2.76 0.47 7.80
N LEU A 214 2.31 0.20 6.58
CA LEU A 214 2.75 -0.97 5.83
C LEU A 214 4.25 -0.92 5.49
N ARG A 215 4.78 0.26 5.16
CA ARG A 215 6.21 0.44 4.87
C ARG A 215 7.07 0.27 6.12
N GLY A 216 6.69 0.89 7.23
CA GLY A 216 7.44 0.78 8.49
C GLY A 216 7.37 -0.61 9.15
N ASN A 217 6.45 -1.47 8.72
CA ASN A 217 6.27 -2.82 9.25
C ASN A 217 6.51 -3.94 8.23
N ALA A 218 7.09 -3.64 7.06
CA ALA A 218 7.24 -4.61 5.97
C ALA A 218 7.95 -5.89 6.43
N ASP A 219 9.07 -5.74 7.16
CA ASP A 219 9.85 -6.85 7.73
C ASP A 219 9.04 -7.65 8.76
N THR A 220 8.38 -6.96 9.69
CA THR A 220 7.62 -7.62 10.77
C THR A 220 6.39 -8.36 10.25
N ILE A 221 5.77 -7.85 9.17
CA ILE A 221 4.58 -8.47 8.55
C ILE A 221 5.00 -9.63 7.63
N GLY A 222 6.29 -9.77 7.30
CA GLY A 222 6.84 -10.78 6.40
C GLY A 222 6.51 -10.51 4.93
N ILE A 223 6.27 -9.25 4.57
CA ILE A 223 5.92 -8.87 3.20
C ILE A 223 7.11 -9.08 2.28
N ASP A 224 8.30 -8.69 2.74
CA ASP A 224 9.52 -8.74 1.94
C ASP A 224 10.00 -10.19 1.80
N GLU A 225 9.91 -11.01 2.85
CA GLU A 225 10.14 -12.46 2.79
C GLU A 225 9.23 -13.15 1.77
N LEU A 226 7.92 -12.82 1.76
CA LEU A 226 6.97 -13.38 0.79
C LEU A 226 7.28 -12.94 -0.64
N GLU A 227 7.71 -11.69 -0.85
CA GLU A 227 8.12 -11.22 -2.17
C GLU A 227 9.41 -11.92 -2.62
N LYS A 228 10.41 -12.08 -1.75
CA LYS A 228 11.63 -12.86 -2.00
C LYS A 228 11.32 -14.30 -2.37
N ASP A 229 10.50 -14.98 -1.58
CA ASP A 229 10.05 -16.35 -1.85
C ASP A 229 9.35 -16.46 -3.20
N SER A 230 8.49 -15.49 -3.54
CA SER A 230 7.79 -15.48 -4.82
C SER A 230 8.75 -15.29 -6.02
N ILE A 231 9.80 -14.50 -5.84
CA ILE A 231 10.86 -14.29 -6.83
C ILE A 231 11.69 -15.57 -6.97
N LEU A 232 12.13 -16.16 -5.85
CA LEU A 232 12.90 -17.41 -5.85
C LEU A 232 12.14 -18.57 -6.49
N ARG A 233 10.81 -18.68 -6.25
CA ARG A 233 9.97 -19.68 -6.93
C ARG A 233 9.94 -19.47 -8.44
N ARG A 234 9.85 -18.22 -8.91
CA ARG A 234 9.90 -17.90 -10.35
C ARG A 234 11.25 -18.21 -10.96
N ILE A 235 12.32 -17.87 -10.25
CA ILE A 235 13.70 -18.22 -10.64
C ILE A 235 13.83 -19.74 -10.80
N SER A 236 13.37 -20.51 -9.80
CA SER A 236 13.40 -21.98 -9.84
C SER A 236 12.55 -22.59 -10.96
N GLY A 237 11.50 -21.88 -11.40
CA GLY A 237 10.65 -22.26 -12.52
C GLY A 237 11.26 -21.97 -13.90
N GLY A 238 12.34 -21.19 -13.95
CA GLY A 238 13.03 -20.80 -15.18
C GLY A 238 12.27 -19.80 -16.06
N GLU A 239 12.91 -19.44 -17.18
CA GLU A 239 12.29 -18.60 -18.19
C GLU A 239 11.15 -19.32 -18.92
N SER A 240 10.10 -18.58 -19.22
CA SER A 240 8.89 -19.12 -19.85
C SER A 240 8.17 -18.04 -20.66
N SER A 241 7.01 -18.37 -21.23
CA SER A 241 6.18 -17.36 -21.92
C SER A 241 5.69 -16.23 -21.03
N VAL A 242 5.74 -16.40 -19.70
CA VAL A 242 5.26 -15.44 -18.70
C VAL A 242 6.34 -15.04 -17.69
N THR A 243 7.59 -15.46 -17.88
CA THR A 243 8.71 -15.11 -16.99
C THR A 243 9.97 -14.94 -17.81
N GLU A 244 10.65 -13.81 -17.63
CA GLU A 244 11.90 -13.47 -18.32
C GLU A 244 12.91 -12.93 -17.30
N PHE A 245 14.17 -13.29 -17.45
CA PHE A 245 15.27 -12.77 -16.65
C PHE A 245 16.11 -11.77 -17.46
N LYS A 246 16.57 -10.72 -16.78
CA LYS A 246 17.55 -9.78 -17.31
C LYS A 246 18.56 -9.48 -16.21
N SER A 247 19.83 -9.51 -16.56
CA SER A 247 20.89 -9.26 -15.60
C SER A 247 20.91 -7.82 -15.09
N THR A 248 20.67 -6.84 -15.97
CA THR A 248 20.86 -5.40 -15.69
C THR A 248 19.81 -4.55 -16.40
N ILE A 249 19.67 -3.28 -16.00
CA ILE A 249 18.86 -2.30 -16.74
C ILE A 249 19.64 -1.77 -17.95
N ARG A 250 20.88 -1.31 -17.74
CA ARG A 250 21.64 -0.60 -18.79
C ARG A 250 23.10 -0.98 -18.92
N THR A 251 23.68 -1.66 -17.93
CA THR A 251 25.10 -1.97 -17.93
C THR A 251 25.36 -3.30 -18.60
N ASN A 252 26.22 -3.33 -19.62
CA ASN A 252 26.63 -4.57 -20.25
C ASN A 252 27.69 -5.24 -19.37
N LEU A 253 27.40 -6.43 -18.85
CA LEU A 253 28.29 -7.13 -17.91
C LEU A 253 29.65 -7.53 -18.51
N HIS A 254 29.77 -7.61 -19.84
CA HIS A 254 31.04 -7.94 -20.49
C HIS A 254 31.97 -6.73 -20.61
N THR A 255 31.42 -5.53 -20.85
CA THR A 255 32.21 -4.31 -21.03
C THR A 255 32.28 -3.46 -19.77
N GLY A 256 31.34 -3.63 -18.84
CA GLY A 256 31.16 -2.76 -17.66
C GLY A 256 30.60 -1.38 -17.99
N GLU A 257 30.25 -1.12 -19.26
CA GLU A 257 29.80 0.18 -19.72
C GLU A 257 28.28 0.22 -19.94
N LYS A 258 27.73 1.45 -20.00
CA LYS A 258 26.33 1.68 -20.32
C LYS A 258 26.08 1.33 -21.78
N ASP A 259 25.12 0.44 -22.02
CA ASP A 259 24.74 -0.05 -23.34
C ASP A 259 23.22 0.11 -23.54
N PRO A 260 22.78 1.00 -24.45
CA PRO A 260 21.36 1.18 -24.78
C PRO A 260 20.65 -0.11 -25.22
N ARG A 261 21.39 -1.13 -25.67
CA ARG A 261 20.82 -2.44 -26.04
C ARG A 261 20.25 -3.17 -24.82
N MET A 262 20.83 -2.97 -23.63
CA MET A 262 20.30 -3.56 -22.40
C MET A 262 18.96 -2.93 -22.02
N GLU A 263 18.87 -1.59 -22.12
CA GLU A 263 17.62 -0.86 -21.88
C GLU A 263 16.53 -1.30 -22.87
N LYS A 264 16.91 -1.44 -24.15
CA LYS A 264 16.04 -1.97 -25.19
C LYS A 264 15.55 -3.38 -24.88
N ALA A 265 16.41 -4.26 -24.37
CA ALA A 265 16.02 -5.64 -24.04
C ALA A 265 14.95 -5.68 -22.92
N VAL A 266 15.09 -4.83 -21.91
CA VAL A 266 14.08 -4.64 -20.85
C VAL A 266 12.76 -4.15 -21.45
N LEU A 267 12.79 -3.08 -22.23
CA LEU A 267 11.57 -2.48 -22.81
C LEU A 267 10.89 -3.40 -23.83
N LYS A 268 11.65 -4.09 -24.68
CA LYS A 268 11.16 -5.12 -25.61
C LYS A 268 10.35 -6.19 -24.85
N THR A 269 10.87 -6.63 -23.71
CA THR A 269 10.20 -7.65 -22.88
C THR A 269 8.88 -7.13 -22.31
N ILE A 270 8.88 -5.89 -21.79
CA ILE A 270 7.66 -5.26 -21.27
C ILE A 270 6.60 -5.16 -22.37
N VAL A 271 6.95 -4.63 -23.55
CA VAL A 271 6.01 -4.53 -24.69
C VAL A 271 5.49 -5.91 -25.10
N ALA A 272 6.37 -6.91 -25.17
CA ALA A 272 5.97 -8.28 -25.51
C ALA A 272 4.97 -8.85 -24.50
N PHE A 273 5.15 -8.63 -23.20
CA PHE A 273 4.18 -9.06 -22.18
C PHE A 273 2.85 -8.32 -22.29
N LEU A 274 2.87 -7.00 -22.48
CA LEU A 274 1.67 -6.19 -22.65
C LEU A 274 0.82 -6.67 -23.84
N ASN A 275 1.47 -7.03 -24.95
CA ASN A 275 0.77 -7.53 -26.14
C ASN A 275 0.35 -9.01 -26.08
N SER A 276 0.76 -9.72 -25.03
CA SER A 276 0.52 -11.17 -24.88
C SER A 276 -0.35 -11.43 -23.65
N ARG A 277 -0.14 -12.57 -22.96
CA ARG A 277 -0.88 -12.94 -21.75
C ARG A 277 -0.39 -12.25 -20.47
N GLY A 278 0.39 -11.17 -20.59
CA GLY A 278 1.14 -10.60 -19.47
C GLY A 278 2.33 -11.46 -19.08
N GLY A 279 2.96 -11.12 -17.96
CA GLY A 279 4.12 -11.84 -17.44
C GLY A 279 4.88 -11.05 -16.38
N THR A 280 5.97 -11.65 -15.90
CA THR A 280 6.86 -11.03 -14.91
C THR A 280 8.28 -11.01 -15.48
N LEU A 281 8.87 -9.81 -15.55
CA LEU A 281 10.28 -9.62 -15.83
C LEU A 281 11.03 -9.44 -14.50
N LEU A 282 12.09 -10.22 -14.29
CA LEU A 282 13.01 -10.05 -13.17
C LEU A 282 14.33 -9.46 -13.67
N ILE A 283 14.71 -8.29 -13.15
CA ILE A 283 15.96 -7.61 -13.48
C ILE A 283 16.92 -7.73 -12.30
N GLY A 284 18.19 -8.06 -12.53
CA GLY A 284 19.15 -8.44 -11.49
C GLY A 284 19.30 -9.96 -11.31
N VAL A 285 18.80 -10.73 -12.28
CA VAL A 285 18.88 -12.20 -12.33
C VAL A 285 19.54 -12.59 -13.65
N SER A 286 20.58 -13.40 -13.60
CA SER A 286 21.25 -13.92 -14.80
C SER A 286 20.45 -15.05 -15.45
N ASP A 287 20.82 -15.40 -16.69
CA ASP A 287 20.14 -16.41 -17.51
C ASP A 287 20.16 -17.82 -16.87
N ASP A 288 21.12 -18.10 -15.98
CA ASP A 288 21.21 -19.34 -15.19
C ASP A 288 20.34 -19.33 -13.92
N GLY A 289 19.64 -18.23 -13.65
CA GLY A 289 18.82 -18.03 -12.46
C GLY A 289 19.58 -17.51 -11.24
N THR A 290 20.87 -17.18 -11.34
CA THR A 290 21.62 -16.62 -10.22
C THR A 290 21.18 -15.17 -9.94
N VAL A 291 20.90 -14.86 -8.67
CA VAL A 291 20.62 -13.47 -8.25
C VAL A 291 21.93 -12.72 -8.12
N ILE A 292 22.23 -11.89 -9.12
CA ILE A 292 23.46 -11.09 -9.20
C ILE A 292 23.28 -9.66 -8.70
N GLY A 293 22.03 -9.20 -8.58
CA GLY A 293 21.70 -7.81 -8.31
C GLY A 293 21.71 -6.94 -9.56
N VAL A 294 20.85 -5.92 -9.58
CA VAL A 294 20.77 -4.93 -10.65
C VAL A 294 21.99 -4.00 -10.61
N ASP A 295 22.26 -3.32 -11.72
CA ASP A 295 23.38 -2.39 -11.90
C ASP A 295 23.18 -1.04 -11.18
N GLU A 296 22.86 -1.08 -9.87
CA GLU A 296 22.60 0.11 -9.04
C GLU A 296 23.77 1.10 -9.07
N SER A 297 25.01 0.60 -9.07
CA SER A 297 26.24 1.40 -9.12
C SER A 297 26.35 2.25 -10.40
N SER A 298 25.61 1.90 -11.45
CA SER A 298 25.53 2.70 -12.67
C SER A 298 24.78 4.01 -12.43
N PHE A 299 23.97 4.12 -11.37
CA PHE A 299 23.08 5.24 -11.05
C PHE A 299 23.53 5.98 -9.78
N GLU A 300 23.18 7.26 -9.65
CA GLU A 300 23.53 8.03 -8.45
C GLU A 300 22.76 7.60 -7.20
N SER A 301 21.57 7.04 -7.38
CA SER A 301 20.76 6.49 -6.29
C SER A 301 19.72 5.50 -6.82
N ARG A 302 19.20 4.66 -5.93
CA ARG A 302 18.07 3.75 -6.22
C ARG A 302 16.85 4.50 -6.75
N ASP A 303 16.55 5.68 -6.19
CA ASP A 303 15.45 6.52 -6.67
C ASP A 303 15.67 6.97 -8.12
N LYS A 304 16.90 7.38 -8.49
CA LYS A 304 17.22 7.75 -9.87
C LYS A 304 17.18 6.56 -10.82
N MET A 305 17.55 5.36 -10.37
CA MET A 305 17.40 4.13 -11.15
C MET A 305 15.92 3.82 -11.44
N MET A 306 15.06 3.87 -10.42
CA MET A 306 13.62 3.62 -10.58
C MET A 306 12.94 4.71 -11.42
N LEU A 307 13.38 5.96 -11.28
CA LEU A 307 12.95 7.08 -12.13
C LEU A 307 13.40 6.90 -13.58
N HIS A 308 14.62 6.40 -13.82
CA HIS A 308 15.14 6.11 -15.15
C HIS A 308 14.28 5.06 -15.85
N LEU A 309 13.99 3.93 -15.19
CA LEU A 309 13.09 2.90 -15.73
C LEU A 309 11.70 3.47 -16.06
N ASN A 310 11.14 4.30 -15.17
CA ASN A 310 9.86 4.98 -15.42
C ASN A 310 9.92 5.87 -16.67
N ASN A 311 10.98 6.66 -16.81
CA ASN A 311 11.16 7.56 -17.94
C ASN A 311 11.33 6.79 -19.26
N LEU A 312 12.05 5.67 -19.25
CA LEU A 312 12.17 4.77 -20.39
C LEU A 312 10.79 4.23 -20.82
N ILE A 313 10.00 3.73 -19.87
CA ILE A 313 8.63 3.26 -20.14
C ILE A 313 7.77 4.40 -20.71
N LYS A 314 7.78 5.58 -20.10
CA LYS A 314 6.96 6.72 -20.56
C LYS A 314 7.33 7.20 -21.96
N SER A 315 8.62 7.27 -22.26
CA SER A 315 9.13 7.84 -23.51
C SER A 315 9.08 6.85 -24.69
N GLN A 316 9.31 5.56 -24.46
CA GLN A 316 9.42 4.56 -25.53
C GLN A 316 8.22 3.61 -25.62
N ILE A 317 7.38 3.51 -24.57
CA ILE A 317 6.17 2.67 -24.58
C ILE A 317 4.91 3.52 -24.56
N GLY A 318 4.88 4.54 -23.69
CA GLY A 318 3.78 5.50 -23.58
C GLY A 318 3.09 5.46 -22.23
N SER A 319 2.66 6.63 -21.75
CA SER A 319 2.09 6.80 -20.41
C SER A 319 0.74 6.10 -20.22
N GLN A 320 0.01 5.84 -21.31
CA GLN A 320 -1.26 5.12 -21.30
C GLN A 320 -1.12 3.66 -20.81
N TYR A 321 0.09 3.08 -20.88
CA TYR A 321 0.33 1.69 -20.47
C TYR A 321 0.79 1.54 -19.02
N LEU A 322 1.10 2.63 -18.32
CA LEU A 322 1.53 2.60 -16.92
C LEU A 322 0.57 1.84 -15.97
N PRO A 323 -0.77 1.91 -16.12
CA PRO A 323 -1.69 1.13 -15.27
C PRO A 323 -1.53 -0.39 -15.42
N TYR A 324 -0.96 -0.88 -16.51
CA TYR A 324 -0.73 -2.31 -16.78
C TYR A 324 0.64 -2.79 -16.29
N ILE A 325 1.52 -1.88 -15.84
CA ILE A 325 2.89 -2.18 -15.44
C ILE A 325 3.07 -1.82 -13.96
N SER A 326 3.40 -2.81 -13.12
CA SER A 326 3.80 -2.58 -11.73
C SER A 326 5.23 -3.04 -11.54
N TYR A 327 6.12 -2.17 -11.07
CA TYR A 327 7.51 -2.52 -10.81
C TYR A 327 7.92 -2.17 -9.38
N ARG A 328 8.70 -3.06 -8.75
CA ARG A 328 9.22 -2.92 -7.37
C ARG A 328 10.63 -3.47 -7.29
N ALA A 329 11.46 -2.87 -6.46
CA ALA A 329 12.81 -3.33 -6.18
C ALA A 329 12.79 -4.09 -4.84
N VAL A 330 13.37 -5.30 -4.80
CA VAL A 330 13.40 -6.22 -3.66
C VAL A 330 14.84 -6.58 -3.36
N ASP A 331 15.26 -6.44 -2.11
CA ASP A 331 16.68 -6.54 -1.72
C ASP A 331 17.02 -7.96 -1.27
N PHE A 332 17.91 -8.64 -1.98
CA PHE A 332 18.51 -9.91 -1.56
C PHE A 332 19.89 -9.68 -0.95
N ASP A 333 20.41 -10.65 -0.21
CA ASP A 333 21.76 -10.59 0.35
C ASP A 333 22.84 -10.41 -0.73
N SER A 334 22.58 -10.93 -1.94
CA SER A 334 23.47 -10.81 -3.10
C SER A 334 23.25 -9.56 -3.96
N GLY A 335 22.21 -8.76 -3.66
CA GLY A 335 21.89 -7.52 -4.38
C GLY A 335 20.40 -7.32 -4.66
N THR A 336 20.05 -6.18 -5.25
CA THR A 336 18.66 -5.80 -5.50
C THR A 336 18.11 -6.43 -6.77
N VAL A 337 16.90 -7.00 -6.72
CA VAL A 337 16.15 -7.49 -7.89
C VAL A 337 14.96 -6.59 -8.16
N ILE A 338 14.80 -6.12 -9.39
CA ILE A 338 13.60 -5.40 -9.81
C ILE A 338 12.62 -6.37 -10.43
N ARG A 339 11.47 -6.53 -9.79
CA ARG A 339 10.34 -7.29 -10.34
C ARG A 339 9.41 -6.34 -11.08
N VAL A 340 9.16 -6.62 -12.36
CA VAL A 340 8.22 -5.90 -13.21
C VAL A 340 7.09 -6.86 -13.59
N ASP A 341 5.90 -6.65 -13.03
CA ASP A 341 4.68 -7.38 -13.37
C ASP A 341 3.91 -6.60 -14.46
N CYS A 342 3.66 -7.26 -15.59
CA CYS A 342 2.93 -6.74 -16.73
C CYS A 342 1.60 -7.48 -16.89
N ARG A 343 0.49 -6.75 -16.93
CA ARG A 343 -0.83 -7.29 -17.29
C ARG A 343 -1.05 -7.19 -18.80
N PRO A 344 -1.85 -8.08 -19.43
CA PRO A 344 -2.29 -7.88 -20.80
C PRO A 344 -2.88 -6.49 -20.99
N SER A 345 -2.44 -5.80 -22.03
CA SER A 345 -3.01 -4.53 -22.45
C SER A 345 -4.31 -4.78 -23.22
N ASP A 346 -5.25 -3.85 -23.12
CA ASP A 346 -6.45 -3.91 -23.95
C ASP A 346 -6.24 -3.30 -25.35
N SER A 347 -5.12 -2.61 -25.59
CA SER A 347 -4.77 -2.00 -26.88
C SER A 347 -3.36 -2.39 -27.35
N PRO A 348 -3.10 -2.41 -28.68
CA PRO A 348 -1.78 -2.73 -29.23
C PRO A 348 -0.69 -1.78 -28.72
N CYS A 349 0.35 -2.35 -28.11
CA CYS A 349 1.49 -1.63 -27.56
C CYS A 349 2.69 -1.70 -28.50
N PHE A 350 3.38 -0.57 -28.72
CA PHE A 350 4.54 -0.49 -29.59
C PHE A 350 5.75 0.00 -28.81
N LEU A 351 6.94 -0.48 -29.18
CA LEU A 351 8.20 0.12 -28.75
C LEU A 351 8.61 1.20 -29.74
N ILE A 352 8.79 2.43 -29.26
CA ILE A 352 9.12 3.61 -30.05
C ILE A 352 10.62 3.90 -29.92
N GLU A 353 11.34 3.76 -31.02
CA GLU A 353 12.76 4.08 -31.14
C GLU A 353 12.95 5.15 -32.22
N GLY A 354 12.94 6.40 -31.80
CA GLY A 354 13.02 7.55 -32.70
C GLY A 354 11.78 7.66 -33.58
N LYS A 355 11.90 7.27 -34.85
CA LYS A 355 10.78 7.23 -35.83
C LYS A 355 10.24 5.82 -36.08
N THR A 356 10.85 4.81 -35.46
CA THR A 356 10.50 3.41 -35.68
C THR A 356 9.58 2.95 -34.58
N GLU A 357 8.44 2.36 -34.95
CA GLU A 357 7.52 1.71 -34.02
C GLU A 357 7.56 0.21 -34.28
N THR A 358 7.86 -0.56 -33.23
CA THR A 358 8.07 -2.01 -33.35
C THR A 358 7.07 -2.76 -32.47
N PHE A 359 6.42 -3.79 -33.02
CA PHE A 359 5.39 -4.54 -32.33
C PHE A 359 5.92 -5.90 -31.88
N TYR A 360 6.23 -6.02 -30.59
CA TYR A 360 6.74 -7.26 -30.03
C TYR A 360 5.64 -8.10 -29.38
N VAL A 361 5.72 -9.42 -29.54
CA VAL A 361 4.88 -10.40 -28.85
C VAL A 361 5.72 -11.55 -28.30
N ARG A 362 5.24 -12.21 -27.24
CA ARG A 362 5.88 -13.43 -26.72
C ARG A 362 5.51 -14.63 -27.59
N SER A 363 6.51 -15.42 -27.93
CA SER A 363 6.39 -16.74 -28.54
C SER A 363 7.27 -17.72 -27.76
N GLY A 364 6.66 -18.46 -26.84
CA GLY A 364 7.41 -19.24 -25.84
C GLY A 364 8.32 -18.32 -25.00
N PRO A 365 9.58 -18.71 -24.72
CA PRO A 365 10.52 -17.88 -23.96
C PRO A 365 11.14 -16.74 -24.80
N SER A 366 10.76 -16.58 -26.06
CA SER A 366 11.33 -15.56 -26.95
C SER A 366 10.34 -14.44 -27.26
N SER A 367 10.87 -13.26 -27.59
CA SER A 367 10.09 -12.12 -28.05
C SER A 367 10.33 -11.90 -29.54
N ILE A 368 9.29 -12.10 -30.35
CA ILE A 368 9.32 -11.93 -31.81
C ILE A 368 8.77 -10.57 -32.19
N ASP A 369 9.28 -10.06 -33.30
CA ASP A 369 8.86 -8.81 -33.91
C ASP A 369 7.86 -9.12 -35.03
N LEU A 370 6.64 -8.61 -34.93
CA LEU A 370 5.60 -8.82 -35.94
C LEU A 370 5.43 -7.56 -36.79
N HIS A 371 5.33 -7.77 -38.10
CA HIS A 371 5.12 -6.70 -39.08
C HIS A 371 4.07 -7.10 -40.12
N GLY A 372 3.58 -6.11 -40.87
CA GLY A 372 2.71 -6.34 -42.02
C GLY A 372 1.46 -7.17 -41.68
N ASN A 373 1.23 -8.24 -42.42
CA ASN A 373 0.04 -9.08 -42.28
C ASN A 373 -0.01 -9.86 -40.95
N ASP A 374 1.13 -10.24 -40.40
CA ASP A 374 1.17 -11.01 -39.15
C ASP A 374 0.76 -10.15 -37.96
N LEU A 375 1.23 -8.89 -37.94
CA LEU A 375 0.79 -7.89 -36.97
C LEU A 375 -0.71 -7.65 -37.08
N LEU A 376 -1.21 -7.38 -38.29
CA LEU A 376 -2.63 -7.10 -38.51
C LEU A 376 -3.52 -8.27 -38.07
N SER A 377 -3.12 -9.50 -38.41
CA SER A 377 -3.84 -10.72 -38.04
C SER A 377 -3.84 -10.92 -36.53
N TYR A 378 -2.68 -10.76 -35.88
CA TYR A 378 -2.55 -10.86 -34.43
C TYR A 378 -3.37 -9.78 -33.71
N ALA A 379 -3.31 -8.54 -34.20
CA ALA A 379 -3.98 -7.41 -33.56
C ALA A 379 -5.50 -7.52 -33.68
N ASN A 380 -6.00 -7.95 -34.84
CA ASN A 380 -7.43 -8.23 -35.04
C ASN A 380 -7.92 -9.38 -34.17
N HIS A 381 -7.10 -10.40 -33.92
CA HIS A 381 -7.50 -11.51 -33.05
C HIS A 381 -7.54 -11.11 -31.57
N ASN A 382 -6.53 -10.38 -31.09
CA ASN A 382 -6.33 -10.12 -29.66
C ASN A 382 -6.93 -8.79 -29.17
N PHE A 383 -7.14 -7.81 -30.05
CA PHE A 383 -7.60 -6.45 -29.68
C PHE A 383 -8.85 -5.97 -30.45
N ASP A 384 -9.60 -6.88 -31.11
CA ASP A 384 -10.75 -6.56 -31.99
C ASP A 384 -11.71 -5.51 -31.40
N LYS A 385 -12.15 -5.71 -30.14
CA LYS A 385 -13.12 -4.84 -29.48
C LYS A 385 -12.63 -3.40 -29.36
N GLN A 386 -11.34 -3.21 -29.10
CA GLN A 386 -10.72 -1.89 -28.95
C GLN A 386 -10.42 -1.24 -30.29
N LEU A 387 -9.94 -2.03 -31.27
CA LEU A 387 -9.75 -1.55 -32.64
C LEU A 387 -11.07 -1.03 -33.24
N ARG A 388 -12.18 -1.76 -33.06
CA ARG A 388 -13.51 -1.30 -33.50
C ARG A 388 -13.96 -0.01 -32.81
N LYS A 389 -13.53 0.24 -31.57
CA LYS A 389 -13.85 1.48 -30.84
C LYS A 389 -13.02 2.66 -31.36
N MET A 390 -11.77 2.43 -31.73
CA MET A 390 -10.91 3.46 -32.36
C MET A 390 -11.36 3.83 -33.77
N TYR A 391 -11.80 2.85 -34.57
CA TYR A 391 -12.22 3.06 -35.96
C TYR A 391 -13.73 3.29 -36.13
N LYS A 392 -14.50 3.41 -35.05
CA LYS A 392 -15.91 3.81 -35.16
C LYS A 392 -15.95 5.25 -35.71
N PRO A 393 -16.62 5.51 -36.85
CA PRO A 393 -16.84 6.87 -37.29
C PRO A 393 -17.56 7.61 -36.16
N ARG A 394 -17.07 8.80 -35.79
CA ARG A 394 -17.87 9.73 -34.99
C ARG A 394 -19.02 10.17 -35.88
N VAL A 395 -20.15 9.47 -35.77
CA VAL A 395 -21.43 9.86 -36.38
C VAL A 395 -22.00 11.02 -35.60
#